data_AF-A0A382JBE3-F1
#
_entry.id   AF-A0A382JBE3-F1
#
_cell.length_a   1.000
_cell.length_b   1.000
_cell.length_c   1.000
_cell.angle_alpha   90.00
_cell.angle_beta   90.00
_cell.angle_gamma   90.00
#
_symmetry.space_group_name_H-M   'P 1'
#
loop_
_entity.id
_entity.type
_entity.pdbx_description
1 polymer ?
#
loop_
_entity_poly.entity_id
_entity_poly.type
_entity_poly.pdbx_seq_one_letter_code
_entity_poly.pdbx_strand_id
1 'polypeptide(L)'
;SSEGNVLLIDEVDKADEEFEALLLEILSEFQVSIPELGVRKAVVKPLVILTSNNSREIGDALKRRCLHLYIPFPDAKLEREIIKARVPEISKKLQVQLVDFVQGLRELDLKKLPAISETIDWARTLIILNADELNQDLAKSTLNVLLKHQQDIEVVQKEVPRLVMASDG
;
A
#
# COMPACT_ATOMS: atom_id res chain seq x y z
N SER A 1 15.66 -15.30 21.67
CA SER A 1 16.06 -16.44 20.83
C SER A 1 17.57 -16.44 20.70
N SER A 2 18.20 -17.60 20.68
CA SER A 2 19.62 -17.77 20.36
C SER A 2 19.89 -17.79 18.86
N GLU A 3 18.86 -17.90 18.02
CA GLU A 3 18.99 -18.12 16.56
C GLU A 3 18.89 -16.83 15.71
N GLY A 4 18.72 -15.67 16.35
CA GLY A 4 18.46 -14.41 15.66
C GLY A 4 17.04 -14.34 15.10
N ASN A 5 16.42 -13.16 15.14
CA ASN A 5 15.04 -12.95 14.72
C ASN A 5 14.93 -11.71 13.82
N VAL A 6 13.86 -11.62 13.04
CA VAL A 6 13.43 -10.38 12.38
C VAL A 6 12.33 -9.75 13.22
N LEU A 7 12.48 -8.45 13.55
CA LEU A 7 11.46 -7.65 14.22
C LEU A 7 10.85 -6.69 13.21
N LEU A 8 9.59 -6.94 12.84
CA LEU A 8 8.78 -6.03 12.04
C LEU A 8 7.95 -5.15 12.98
N ILE A 9 8.09 -3.84 12.88
CA ILE A 9 7.24 -2.85 13.57
C ILE A 9 6.46 -2.13 12.48
N ASP A 10 5.15 -2.34 12.49
CA ASP A 10 4.26 -1.86 11.43
C ASP A 10 3.71 -0.46 11.75
N GLU A 11 3.59 0.38 10.72
CA GLU A 11 2.90 1.69 10.76
C GLU A 11 3.40 2.62 11.90
N VAL A 12 4.72 2.78 12.01
CA VAL A 12 5.32 3.60 13.09
C VAL A 12 4.87 5.06 13.07
N ASP A 13 4.37 5.55 11.93
CA ASP A 13 3.79 6.89 11.78
C ASP A 13 2.45 7.09 12.49
N LYS A 14 1.81 6.02 12.98
CA LYS A 14 0.61 6.11 13.83
C LYS A 14 0.95 6.34 15.31
N ALA A 15 2.22 6.16 15.69
CA ALA A 15 2.65 6.35 17.06
C ALA A 15 2.83 7.84 17.40
N ASP A 16 2.66 8.17 18.67
CA ASP A 16 2.98 9.50 19.19
C ASP A 16 4.51 9.70 19.34
N GLU A 17 4.92 10.92 19.66
CA GLU A 17 6.34 11.27 19.83
C GLU A 17 6.98 10.56 21.04
N GLU A 18 6.19 10.30 22.09
CA GLU A 18 6.64 9.65 23.31
C GLU A 18 7.00 8.19 23.05
N PHE A 19 6.16 7.50 22.27
CA PHE A 19 6.44 6.14 21.81
C PHE A 19 7.61 6.10 20.82
N GLU A 20 7.75 7.06 19.90
CA GLU A 20 8.93 7.14 19.03
C GLU A 20 10.23 7.28 19.85
N ALA A 21 10.23 8.09 20.91
CA ALA A 21 11.38 8.25 21.80
C ALA A 21 11.69 6.95 22.56
N LEU A 22 10.67 6.27 23.09
CA LEU A 22 10.83 4.96 23.72
C LEU A 22 11.37 3.91 22.73
N LEU A 23 10.84 3.89 21.51
CA LEU A 23 11.29 2.99 20.46
C LEU A 23 12.76 3.23 20.14
N LEU A 24 13.19 4.50 20.06
CA LEU A 24 14.58 4.86 19.88
C LEU A 24 15.49 4.36 21.01
N GLU A 25 15.04 4.44 22.25
CA GLU A 25 15.77 3.89 23.40
C GLU A 25 15.90 2.36 23.26
N ILE A 26 14.79 1.67 22.98
CA ILE A 26 14.74 0.22 22.81
C ILE A 26 15.66 -0.23 21.67
N LEU A 27 15.62 0.45 20.52
CA LEU A 27 16.43 0.11 19.35
C LEU A 27 17.91 0.47 19.52
N SER A 28 18.26 1.39 20.41
CA SER A 28 19.66 1.74 20.70
C SER A 28 20.32 0.66 21.55
N GLU A 29 19.66 0.26 22.63
CA GLU A 29 20.22 -0.68 23.62
C GLU A 29 19.79 -2.13 23.39
N PHE A 30 18.83 -2.35 22.49
CA PHE A 30 18.14 -3.64 22.30
C PHE A 30 17.69 -4.24 23.62
N GLN A 31 17.10 -3.39 24.46
CA GLN A 31 16.54 -3.76 25.76
C GLN A 31 15.22 -3.04 25.98
N VAL A 32 14.36 -3.63 26.79
CA VAL A 32 13.10 -3.02 27.22
C VAL A 32 13.00 -3.10 28.74
N SER A 33 12.64 -2.01 29.38
CA SER A 33 12.28 -2.01 30.80
C SER A 33 10.82 -2.38 30.92
N ILE A 34 10.53 -3.47 31.63
CA ILE A 34 9.16 -3.92 31.85
C ILE A 34 8.85 -3.76 33.35
N PRO A 35 7.79 -3.02 33.71
CA PRO A 35 7.32 -2.98 35.09
C PRO A 35 7.17 -4.38 35.67
N GLU A 36 7.42 -4.53 36.97
CA GLU A 36 7.41 -5.80 37.72
C GLU A 36 8.41 -6.89 37.28
N LEU A 37 8.93 -6.85 36.04
CA LEU A 37 9.82 -7.86 35.46
C LEU A 37 11.27 -7.37 35.30
N GLY A 38 11.49 -6.07 35.42
CA GLY A 38 12.79 -5.41 35.27
C GLY A 38 13.23 -5.31 33.81
N VAL A 39 14.53 -5.09 33.61
CA VAL A 39 15.10 -4.90 32.26
C VAL A 39 15.27 -6.24 31.56
N ARG A 40 14.80 -6.33 30.31
CA ARG A 40 15.01 -7.47 29.41
C ARG A 40 15.89 -7.02 28.25
N LYS A 41 17.08 -7.63 28.14
CA LYS A 41 18.03 -7.36 27.08
C LYS A 41 18.02 -8.48 26.04
N ALA A 42 18.10 -8.12 24.77
CA ALA A 42 18.21 -9.07 23.68
C ALA A 42 19.55 -9.82 23.77
N VAL A 43 19.49 -11.15 23.73
CA VAL A 43 20.69 -12.02 23.67
C VAL A 43 21.35 -11.90 22.29
N VAL A 44 20.55 -11.86 21.23
CA VAL A 44 20.96 -11.62 19.84
C VAL A 44 20.15 -10.45 19.30
N LYS A 45 20.83 -9.43 18.74
CA LYS A 45 20.16 -8.25 18.17
C LYS A 45 19.36 -8.68 16.92
N PRO A 46 18.06 -8.41 16.84
CA PRO A 46 17.27 -8.72 15.66
C PRO A 46 17.61 -7.79 14.49
N LEU A 47 17.34 -8.27 13.27
CA LEU A 47 17.18 -7.38 12.13
C LEU A 47 15.84 -6.66 12.29
N VAL A 48 15.85 -5.32 12.27
CA VAL A 48 14.66 -4.51 12.50
C VAL A 48 14.17 -3.92 11.18
N ILE A 49 12.88 -4.09 10.89
CA ILE A 49 12.17 -3.47 9.77
C ILE A 49 11.07 -2.59 10.35
N LEU A 50 11.09 -1.31 9.99
CA LEU A 50 10.04 -0.35 10.32
C LEU A 50 9.27 -0.04 9.04
N THR A 51 7.95 -0.07 9.10
CA THR A 51 7.10 0.37 7.97
C THR A 51 6.34 1.63 8.35
N SER A 52 5.94 2.38 7.34
CA SER A 52 5.15 3.58 7.51
C SER A 52 4.31 3.82 6.27
N ASN A 53 3.10 4.33 6.49
CA ASN A 53 2.21 4.77 5.41
C ASN A 53 2.39 6.26 5.10
N ASN A 54 3.40 6.91 5.69
CA ASN A 54 3.70 8.33 5.55
C ASN A 54 2.47 9.22 5.86
N SER A 55 1.60 8.78 6.78
CA SER A 55 0.42 9.54 7.23
C SER A 55 0.82 10.68 8.18
N ARG A 56 1.91 10.47 8.93
CA ARG A 56 2.65 11.48 9.67
C ARG A 56 4.11 11.41 9.27
N GLU A 57 4.78 12.56 9.28
CA GLU A 57 6.21 12.58 9.13
C GLU A 57 6.89 11.92 10.33
N ILE A 58 7.68 10.87 10.08
CA ILE A 58 8.51 10.22 11.11
C ILE A 58 9.58 11.20 11.59
N GLY A 59 9.84 11.22 12.90
CA GLY A 59 10.86 12.06 13.50
C GLY A 59 12.25 11.87 12.89
N ASP A 60 12.97 12.98 12.72
CA ASP A 60 14.33 13.02 12.18
C ASP A 60 15.30 12.09 12.90
N ALA A 61 15.14 11.93 14.22
CA ALA A 61 15.99 11.09 15.04
C ALA A 61 15.87 9.60 14.67
N LEU A 62 14.67 9.14 14.32
CA LEU A 62 14.43 7.77 13.87
C LEU A 62 14.94 7.57 12.44
N LYS A 63 14.63 8.51 11.53
CA LYS A 63 15.12 8.48 10.14
C LYS A 63 16.66 8.40 10.06
N ARG A 64 17.38 9.16 10.88
CA ARG A 64 18.86 9.16 10.90
C ARG A 64 19.50 7.89 11.44
N ARG A 65 18.73 7.00 12.08
CA ARG A 65 19.19 5.72 12.64
C ARG A 65 18.75 4.51 11.80
N CYS A 66 18.05 4.75 10.70
CA CYS A 66 17.54 3.71 9.81
C CYS A 66 17.99 3.94 8.37
N LEU A 67 18.16 2.84 7.62
CA LEU A 67 18.20 2.93 6.15
C LEU A 67 16.77 3.19 5.67
N HIS A 68 16.54 4.37 5.09
CA HIS A 68 15.23 4.74 4.58
C HIS A 68 15.08 4.30 3.13
N LEU A 69 14.11 3.42 2.88
CA LEU A 69 13.67 3.03 1.54
C LEU A 69 12.26 3.59 1.29
N TYR A 70 12.15 4.52 0.35
CA TYR A 70 10.86 4.97 -0.17
C TYR A 70 10.36 3.99 -1.24
N ILE A 71 9.11 3.53 -1.11
CA ILE A 71 8.47 2.61 -2.04
C ILE A 71 7.34 3.36 -2.76
N PRO A 72 7.52 3.75 -4.03
CA PRO A 72 6.45 4.35 -4.82
C PRO A 72 5.43 3.31 -5.25
N PHE A 73 4.31 3.76 -5.84
CA PHE A 73 3.44 2.87 -6.60
C PHE A 73 4.22 2.16 -7.72
N PRO A 74 3.89 0.89 -8.03
CA PRO A 74 4.53 0.17 -9.10
C PRO A 74 4.21 0.81 -10.45
N ASP A 75 5.14 0.68 -11.41
CA ASP A 75 4.82 0.95 -12.80
C ASP A 75 3.80 -0.08 -13.33
N ALA A 76 3.21 0.22 -14.48
CA ALA A 76 2.20 -0.64 -15.09
C ALA A 76 2.71 -2.08 -15.34
N LYS A 77 4.00 -2.26 -15.65
CA LYS A 77 4.57 -3.59 -15.92
C LYS A 77 4.63 -4.41 -14.64
N LEU A 78 5.17 -3.85 -13.56
CA LEU A 78 5.25 -4.52 -12.27
C LEU A 78 3.86 -4.76 -11.69
N GLU A 79 2.93 -3.81 -11.82
CA GLU A 79 1.56 -3.98 -11.33
C GLU A 79 0.83 -5.12 -12.06
N ARG A 80 0.99 -5.25 -13.39
CA ARG A 80 0.47 -6.40 -14.13
C ARG A 80 1.01 -7.74 -13.61
N GLU A 81 2.30 -7.84 -13.30
CA GLU A 81 2.87 -9.06 -12.72
C GLU A 81 2.31 -9.34 -11.31
N ILE A 82 2.09 -8.30 -10.50
CA ILE A 82 1.44 -8.44 -9.19
C ILE A 82 0.01 -8.96 -9.35
N ILE A 83 -0.78 -8.37 -10.24
CA ILE A 83 -2.16 -8.80 -10.51
C ILE A 83 -2.18 -10.23 -11.01
N LYS A 84 -1.28 -10.60 -11.94
CA LYS A 84 -1.17 -11.98 -12.44
C LYS A 84 -0.89 -12.98 -11.33
N ALA A 85 -0.02 -12.64 -10.39
CA ALA A 85 0.32 -13.50 -9.26
C ALA A 85 -0.80 -13.61 -8.22
N ARG A 86 -1.59 -12.55 -8.03
CA ARG A 86 -2.64 -12.47 -7.00
C ARG A 86 -4.03 -12.87 -7.48
N VAL A 87 -4.27 -12.78 -8.79
CA VAL A 87 -5.54 -13.04 -9.47
C VAL A 87 -5.25 -13.80 -10.78
N PRO A 88 -4.81 -15.06 -10.71
CA PRO A 88 -4.34 -15.81 -11.88
C PRO A 88 -5.44 -16.13 -12.91
N GLU A 89 -6.72 -16.03 -12.52
CA GLU A 89 -7.88 -16.29 -13.39
C GLU A 89 -8.19 -15.14 -14.36
N ILE A 90 -7.58 -13.97 -14.15
CA ILE A 90 -7.89 -12.80 -14.97
C ILE A 90 -7.39 -12.96 -16.41
N SER A 91 -8.21 -12.54 -17.38
CA SER A 91 -7.78 -12.50 -18.77
C SER A 91 -6.65 -11.47 -18.94
N LYS A 92 -5.69 -11.75 -19.85
CA LYS A 92 -4.61 -10.81 -20.15
C LYS A 92 -5.13 -9.45 -20.63
N LYS A 93 -6.22 -9.45 -21.40
CA LYS A 93 -6.85 -8.22 -21.91
C LYS A 93 -7.38 -7.36 -20.76
N LEU A 94 -8.20 -7.95 -19.88
CA LEU A 94 -8.78 -7.23 -18.74
C LEU A 94 -7.70 -6.76 -17.76
N GLN A 95 -6.65 -7.56 -17.55
CA GLN A 95 -5.50 -7.17 -16.73
C GLN A 95 -4.81 -5.90 -17.25
N VAL A 96 -4.57 -5.81 -18.56
CA VAL A 96 -3.96 -4.62 -19.15
C VAL A 96 -4.89 -3.42 -18.95
N GLN A 97 -6.15 -3.57 -19.34
CA GLN A 97 -7.15 -2.50 -19.25
C GLN A 97 -7.32 -1.95 -17.83
N LEU A 98 -7.42 -2.81 -16.81
CA LEU A 98 -7.64 -2.38 -15.44
C LEU A 98 -6.39 -1.72 -14.85
N VAL A 99 -5.19 -2.21 -15.17
CA VAL A 99 -3.94 -1.61 -14.67
C VAL A 99 -3.75 -0.24 -15.30
N ASP A 100 -3.94 -0.12 -16.61
CA ASP A 100 -3.78 1.17 -17.29
C ASP A 100 -4.84 2.18 -16.82
N PHE A 101 -6.07 1.72 -16.55
CA PHE A 101 -7.10 2.55 -15.90
C PHE A 101 -6.64 3.05 -14.53
N VAL A 102 -6.13 2.18 -13.65
CA VAL A 102 -5.65 2.55 -12.32
C VAL A 102 -4.43 3.48 -12.38
N GLN A 103 -3.52 3.26 -13.32
CA GLN A 103 -2.38 4.16 -13.54
C GLN A 103 -2.87 5.55 -13.92
N GLY A 104 -3.85 5.65 -14.82
CA GLY A 104 -4.50 6.93 -15.16
C GLY A 104 -5.23 7.58 -13.97
N LEU A 105 -5.79 6.81 -13.04
CA LEU A 105 -6.35 7.37 -11.79
C LEU A 105 -5.28 7.99 -10.90
N ARG A 106 -4.07 7.41 -10.86
CA ARG A 106 -2.96 7.91 -10.04
C ARG A 106 -2.36 9.22 -10.57
N GLU A 107 -2.71 9.62 -11.80
CA GLU A 107 -2.35 10.91 -12.40
C GLU A 107 -3.37 12.03 -12.09
N LEU A 108 -4.53 11.69 -11.53
CA LEU A 108 -5.56 12.65 -11.15
C LEU A 108 -5.31 13.25 -9.77
N ASP A 109 -5.81 14.47 -9.55
CA ASP A 109 -5.80 15.12 -8.24
C ASP A 109 -6.92 14.55 -7.35
N LEU A 110 -6.66 13.38 -6.76
CA LEU A 110 -7.56 12.67 -5.86
C LEU A 110 -7.08 12.81 -4.41
N LYS A 111 -8.03 12.83 -3.47
CA LYS A 111 -7.69 12.86 -2.03
C LYS A 111 -6.91 11.64 -1.60
N LYS A 112 -7.29 10.46 -2.11
CA LYS A 112 -6.57 9.21 -1.86
C LYS A 112 -6.46 8.41 -3.15
N LEU A 113 -5.22 8.24 -3.61
CA LEU A 113 -4.91 7.39 -4.76
C LEU A 113 -5.15 5.91 -4.41
N PRO A 114 -5.67 5.09 -5.34
CA PRO A 114 -5.90 3.67 -5.11
C PRO A 114 -4.57 2.92 -4.94
N ALA A 115 -4.46 2.13 -3.88
CA ALA A 115 -3.30 1.28 -3.67
C ALA A 115 -3.41 -0.04 -4.46
N ILE A 116 -2.37 -0.85 -4.38
CA ILE A 116 -2.31 -2.15 -5.05
C ILE A 116 -3.42 -3.07 -4.51
N SER A 117 -3.75 -2.98 -3.22
CA SER A 117 -4.86 -3.71 -2.59
C SER A 117 -6.19 -3.47 -3.30
N GLU A 118 -6.54 -2.21 -3.53
CA GLU A 118 -7.77 -1.83 -4.22
C GLU A 118 -7.76 -2.32 -5.68
N THR A 119 -6.61 -2.32 -6.33
CA THR A 119 -6.47 -2.85 -7.71
C THR A 119 -6.72 -4.35 -7.77
N ILE A 120 -6.18 -5.11 -6.80
CA ILE A 120 -6.41 -6.55 -6.67
C ILE A 120 -7.89 -6.84 -6.38
N ASP A 121 -8.51 -6.10 -5.47
CA ASP A 121 -9.92 -6.29 -5.11
C ASP A 121 -10.85 -5.91 -6.27
N TRP A 122 -10.49 -4.89 -7.05
CA TRP A 122 -11.20 -4.53 -8.26
C TRP A 122 -11.08 -5.61 -9.34
N ALA A 123 -9.88 -6.14 -9.57
CA ALA A 123 -9.65 -7.27 -10.48
C ALA A 123 -10.54 -8.49 -10.12
N ARG A 124 -10.62 -8.84 -8.82
CA ARG A 124 -11.53 -9.91 -8.34
C ARG A 124 -12.99 -9.58 -8.57
N THR A 125 -13.39 -8.33 -8.32
CA THR A 125 -14.77 -7.87 -8.55
C THR A 125 -15.16 -8.02 -10.02
N LEU A 126 -14.30 -7.62 -10.95
CA LEU A 126 -14.56 -7.72 -12.39
C LEU A 126 -14.72 -9.18 -12.85
N ILE A 127 -13.95 -10.11 -12.28
CA ILE A 127 -14.10 -11.55 -12.53
C ILE A 127 -15.45 -12.06 -12.01
N ILE A 128 -15.85 -11.68 -10.79
CA ILE A 128 -17.15 -12.07 -10.22
C ILE A 128 -18.31 -11.58 -11.09
N LEU A 129 -18.15 -10.41 -11.71
CA LEU A 129 -19.11 -9.83 -12.65
C LEU A 129 -19.03 -10.47 -14.05
N ASN A 130 -18.19 -11.48 -14.26
CA ASN A 130 -17.92 -12.14 -15.54
C ASN A 130 -17.56 -11.15 -16.66
N ALA A 131 -16.75 -10.14 -16.33
CA ALA A 131 -16.28 -9.17 -17.31
C ALA A 131 -15.15 -9.75 -18.16
N ASP A 132 -15.30 -9.68 -19.48
CA ASP A 132 -14.24 -10.03 -20.43
C ASP A 132 -13.35 -8.82 -20.77
N GLU A 133 -13.90 -7.62 -20.66
CA GLU A 133 -13.25 -6.34 -20.93
C GLU A 133 -13.80 -5.21 -20.04
N LEU A 134 -13.01 -4.15 -19.87
CA LEU A 134 -13.42 -2.97 -19.14
C LEU A 134 -14.16 -1.99 -20.07
N ASN A 135 -15.43 -1.74 -19.80
CA ASN A 135 -16.21 -0.70 -20.48
C ASN A 135 -16.61 0.42 -19.50
N GLN A 136 -17.16 1.52 -20.03
CA GLN A 136 -17.49 2.70 -19.23
C GLN A 136 -18.52 2.45 -18.14
N ASP A 137 -19.56 1.65 -18.42
CA ASP A 137 -20.64 1.41 -17.47
C ASP A 137 -20.17 0.52 -16.32
N LEU A 138 -19.37 -0.49 -16.63
CA LEU A 138 -18.74 -1.36 -15.64
C LEU A 138 -17.74 -0.58 -14.78
N ALA A 139 -16.91 0.26 -15.39
CA ALA A 139 -15.99 1.13 -14.66
C ALA A 139 -16.75 2.05 -13.70
N LYS A 140 -17.76 2.80 -14.18
CA LYS A 140 -18.56 3.72 -13.36
C LYS A 140 -19.27 3.04 -12.19
N SER A 141 -19.84 1.86 -12.42
CA SER A 141 -20.61 1.12 -11.41
C SER A 141 -19.75 0.45 -10.34
N THR A 142 -18.43 0.36 -10.54
CA THR A 142 -17.50 -0.31 -9.63
C THR A 142 -16.40 0.59 -9.06
N LEU A 143 -16.46 1.91 -9.30
CA LEU A 143 -15.48 2.88 -8.80
C LEU A 143 -15.32 2.86 -7.27
N ASN A 144 -16.38 2.52 -6.53
CA ASN A 144 -16.38 2.40 -5.07
C ASN A 144 -15.44 1.31 -4.53
N VAL A 145 -15.03 0.35 -5.37
CA VAL A 145 -14.01 -0.63 -5.00
C VAL A 145 -12.64 0.05 -4.93
N LEU A 146 -12.32 0.88 -5.93
CA LEU A 146 -11.06 1.60 -6.06
C LEU A 146 -10.95 2.83 -5.15
N LEU A 147 -12.05 3.57 -5.00
CA LEU A 147 -12.07 4.90 -4.40
C LEU A 147 -12.95 4.90 -3.15
N LYS A 148 -12.43 5.43 -2.05
CA LYS A 148 -13.13 5.45 -0.75
C LYS A 148 -13.83 6.79 -0.46
N HIS A 149 -13.53 7.83 -1.22
CA HIS A 149 -14.12 9.16 -1.03
C HIS A 149 -15.11 9.48 -2.13
N GLN A 150 -16.31 9.92 -1.74
CA GLN A 150 -17.38 10.26 -2.68
C GLN A 150 -16.98 11.37 -3.66
N GLN A 151 -16.20 12.34 -3.20
CA GLN A 151 -15.70 13.43 -4.06
C GLN A 151 -14.73 12.92 -5.13
N ASP A 152 -13.85 11.97 -4.79
CA ASP A 152 -12.95 11.34 -5.76
C ASP A 152 -13.76 10.56 -6.81
N ILE A 153 -14.82 9.87 -6.39
CA ILE A 153 -15.73 9.16 -7.31
C ILE A 153 -16.39 10.14 -8.29
N GLU A 154 -16.91 11.27 -7.81
CA GLU A 154 -17.56 12.28 -8.67
C GLU A 154 -16.60 12.91 -9.69
N VAL A 155 -15.34 13.12 -9.30
CA VAL A 155 -14.27 13.56 -10.21
C VAL A 155 -14.01 12.48 -11.26
N VAL A 156 -13.75 11.25 -10.82
CA VAL A 156 -13.37 10.15 -11.70
C VAL A 156 -14.50 9.75 -12.64
N GLN A 157 -15.76 9.82 -12.23
CA GLN A 157 -16.92 9.51 -13.09
C GLN A 157 -16.92 10.33 -14.40
N LYS A 158 -16.43 11.58 -14.35
CA LYS A 158 -16.30 12.45 -15.53
C LYS A 158 -15.12 12.04 -16.42
N GLU A 159 -14.08 11.48 -15.82
CA GLU A 159 -12.85 11.03 -16.49
C GLU A 159 -12.94 9.60 -17.05
N VAL A 160 -13.89 8.78 -16.59
CA VAL A 160 -14.05 7.38 -17.03
C VAL A 160 -14.00 7.21 -18.56
N PRO A 161 -14.71 8.02 -19.38
CA PRO A 161 -14.65 7.86 -20.83
C PRO A 161 -13.22 7.97 -21.37
N ARG A 162 -12.43 8.94 -20.89
CA ARG A 162 -11.04 9.14 -21.28
C ARG A 162 -10.17 7.98 -20.80
N LEU A 163 -10.34 7.56 -19.55
CA LEU A 163 -9.52 6.51 -18.92
C LEU A 163 -9.76 5.13 -19.56
N VAL A 164 -11.00 4.80 -19.91
CA VAL A 164 -11.33 3.55 -20.62
C VAL A 164 -10.79 3.59 -22.05
N MET A 165 -10.95 4.71 -22.77
CA MET A 165 -10.38 4.82 -24.12
C MET A 165 -8.86 4.71 -24.15
N ALA A 166 -8.17 5.22 -23.12
CA ALA A 166 -6.72 5.12 -23.00
C ALA A 166 -6.25 3.70 -22.68
N SER A 167 -7.10 2.85 -22.09
CA SER A 167 -6.76 1.48 -21.71
C SER A 167 -7.11 0.43 -22.78
N ASP A 168 -7.79 0.84 -23.86
CA ASP A 168 -8.11 0.02 -25.02
C ASP A 168 -7.00 -0.02 -26.10
N GLY A 169 -5.96 0.81 -25.96
CA GLY A 169 -4.82 0.94 -26.89
C GLY A 169 -3.60 0.12 -26.48
#